data_AF-A0A8S3TX33-F1
#
_entry.id   AF-A0A8S3TX33-F1
#
_cell.length_a   1.000
_cell.length_b   1.000
_cell.length_c   1.000
_cell.angle_alpha   90.00
_cell.angle_beta   90.00
_cell.angle_gamma   90.00
#
_symmetry.space_group_name_H-M   'P 1'
#
loop_
_entity.id
_entity.type
_entity.pdbx_description
1 polymer ?
#
loop_
_entity_poly.entity_id
_entity_poly.type
_entity_poly.pdbx_seq_one_letter_code
_entity_poly.pdbx_strand_id
1 'polypeptide(L)'
;MVGISVRLKLFGYMLVFFTTLRGQEETYVHGLSSDIQMRWESLIDKMKLRFGHSNMEEIYLAEAKLRRRKPGESFRDLGQSVEDLYRRSYPSQPELVQENSIRSFLDACGESEEFRMFIRRTKPKTLQEAVSSDIQEECLRMNERNVIRLTGEIMYIQWKKIVMFMNRVQRRTIIQKVL
;
A
#
# COMPACT_ATOMS: atom_id res chain seq x y z
N MET A 1 7.20 -20.00 -54.82
CA MET A 1 8.32 -20.44 -53.95
C MET A 1 8.49 -19.61 -52.67
N VAL A 2 7.90 -18.41 -52.53
CA VAL A 2 8.07 -17.56 -51.33
C VAL A 2 7.35 -18.11 -50.08
N GLY A 3 6.18 -18.73 -50.23
CA GLY A 3 5.36 -19.18 -49.09
C GLY A 3 5.92 -20.36 -48.27
N ILE A 4 6.72 -21.23 -48.89
CA ILE A 4 7.31 -22.41 -48.21
C ILE A 4 8.41 -21.95 -47.25
N SER A 5 9.26 -21.02 -47.69
CA SER A 5 10.34 -20.44 -46.88
C SER A 5 9.82 -19.67 -45.66
N VAL A 6 8.70 -18.95 -45.81
CA VAL A 6 8.05 -18.23 -44.70
C VAL A 6 7.43 -19.20 -43.69
N ARG A 7 6.75 -20.26 -44.14
CA ARG A 7 6.18 -21.28 -43.24
C ARG A 7 7.24 -22.03 -42.43
N LEU A 8 8.37 -22.37 -43.05
CA LEU A 8 9.50 -23.01 -42.35
C LEU A 8 10.10 -22.10 -41.27
N LYS A 9 10.21 -20.79 -41.53
CA LYS A 9 10.67 -19.82 -40.52
C LYS A 9 9.68 -19.70 -39.36
N LEU A 10 8.39 -19.59 -39.64
CA LEU A 10 7.34 -19.52 -38.60
C LEU A 10 7.31 -20.78 -37.72
N PHE A 11 7.52 -21.96 -38.31
CA PHE A 11 7.63 -23.20 -37.57
C PHE A 11 8.87 -23.23 -36.65
N GLY A 12 10.00 -22.70 -37.12
CA GLY A 12 11.20 -22.52 -36.29
C GLY A 12 10.96 -21.60 -35.09
N TYR A 13 10.32 -20.45 -35.30
CA TYR A 13 9.96 -19.52 -34.21
C TYR A 13 9.01 -20.15 -33.21
N MET A 14 8.03 -20.93 -33.69
CA MET A 14 7.08 -21.65 -32.85
C MET A 14 7.78 -22.69 -31.96
N LEU A 15 8.72 -23.47 -32.50
CA LEU A 15 9.46 -24.47 -31.74
C LEU A 15 10.32 -23.82 -30.64
N VAL A 16 11.05 -22.76 -30.99
CA VAL A 16 11.83 -21.98 -30.01
C VAL A 16 10.92 -21.40 -28.94
N PHE A 17 9.78 -20.82 -29.33
CA PHE A 17 8.82 -20.26 -28.39
C PHE A 17 8.35 -21.29 -27.35
N PHE A 18 7.98 -22.51 -27.75
CA PHE A 18 7.62 -23.56 -26.78
C PHE A 18 8.72 -23.88 -25.79
N THR A 19 9.98 -23.87 -26.21
CA THR A 19 11.10 -24.15 -25.28
C THR A 19 11.31 -23.04 -24.23
N THR A 20 10.79 -21.83 -24.50
CA THR A 20 10.83 -20.70 -23.55
C THR A 20 9.68 -20.71 -22.56
N LEU A 21 8.59 -21.44 -22.85
CA LEU A 21 7.47 -21.55 -21.92
C LEU A 21 7.87 -22.39 -20.71
N ARG A 22 7.41 -21.97 -19.53
CA ARG A 22 7.62 -22.66 -18.26
C ARG A 22 6.32 -22.57 -17.46
N GLY A 23 6.04 -23.54 -16.59
CA GLY A 23 5.00 -23.40 -15.57
C GLY A 23 3.58 -23.18 -16.13
N GLN A 24 2.98 -22.03 -15.80
CA GLN A 24 1.57 -21.75 -16.12
C GLN A 24 1.34 -21.50 -17.61
N GLU A 25 2.32 -20.92 -18.28
CA GLU A 25 2.32 -20.62 -19.71
C GLU A 25 2.33 -21.91 -20.55
N GLU A 26 3.18 -22.86 -20.16
CA GLU A 26 3.27 -24.19 -20.79
C GLU A 26 1.95 -24.97 -20.63
N THR A 27 1.42 -25.00 -19.40
CA THR A 27 0.15 -25.68 -19.09
C THR A 27 -1.02 -25.07 -19.88
N TYR A 28 -1.08 -23.74 -19.99
CA TYR A 28 -2.12 -23.04 -20.75
C TYR A 28 -2.08 -23.42 -22.22
N VAL A 29 -0.88 -23.42 -22.83
CA VAL A 29 -0.73 -23.68 -24.26
C VAL A 29 -1.04 -25.14 -24.61
N HIS A 30 -0.63 -26.11 -23.79
CA HIS A 30 -1.00 -27.51 -23.98
C HIS A 30 -2.50 -27.76 -23.84
N GLY A 31 -3.22 -26.92 -23.09
CA GLY A 31 -4.68 -26.96 -22.97
C GLY A 31 -5.44 -26.36 -24.16
N LEU A 32 -4.77 -25.69 -25.10
CA LEU A 32 -5.39 -25.14 -26.31
C LEU A 32 -5.59 -26.24 -27.37
N SER A 33 -6.54 -26.03 -28.29
CA SER A 33 -6.74 -26.91 -29.45
C SER A 33 -5.49 -26.98 -30.32
N SER A 34 -5.18 -28.16 -30.87
CA SER A 34 -4.06 -28.38 -31.80
C SER A 34 -4.05 -27.43 -32.99
N ASP A 35 -5.23 -27.00 -33.46
CA ASP A 35 -5.36 -26.05 -34.59
C ASP A 35 -4.95 -24.61 -34.21
N ILE A 36 -5.09 -24.25 -32.94
CA ILE A 36 -4.61 -22.97 -32.41
C ILE A 36 -3.11 -23.06 -32.13
N GLN A 37 -2.63 -24.19 -31.58
CA GLN A 37 -1.21 -24.40 -31.32
C GLN A 37 -0.38 -24.34 -32.62
N MET A 38 -0.89 -24.88 -33.73
CA MET A 38 -0.21 -24.89 -35.03
C MET A 38 -0.22 -23.56 -35.79
N ARG A 39 -1.03 -22.58 -35.37
CA ARG A 39 -1.13 -21.27 -36.03
C ARG A 39 -0.47 -20.20 -35.16
N TRP A 40 0.70 -19.75 -35.60
CA TRP A 40 1.52 -18.77 -34.88
C TRP A 40 0.75 -17.51 -34.44
N GLU A 41 -0.02 -16.91 -35.34
CA GLU A 41 -0.79 -15.69 -35.04
C GLU A 41 -1.85 -15.94 -33.96
N SER A 42 -2.63 -17.02 -34.10
CA SER A 42 -3.67 -17.37 -33.12
C SER A 42 -3.09 -17.77 -31.76
N LEU A 43 -1.95 -18.47 -31.75
CA LEU A 43 -1.23 -18.81 -30.52
C LEU A 43 -0.76 -17.55 -29.79
N ILE A 44 -0.11 -16.62 -30.52
CA ILE A 44 0.38 -15.37 -29.94
C ILE A 44 -0.76 -14.50 -29.44
N ASP A 45 -1.88 -14.42 -30.15
CA ASP A 45 -3.05 -13.65 -29.70
C ASP A 45 -3.67 -14.25 -28.43
N LYS A 46 -3.78 -15.58 -28.32
CA LYS A 46 -4.24 -16.22 -27.07
C LYS A 46 -3.27 -16.01 -25.92
N MET A 47 -1.97 -16.08 -26.19
CA MET A 47 -0.94 -15.82 -25.19
C MET A 47 -0.95 -14.36 -24.73
N LYS A 48 -1.05 -13.39 -25.65
CA LYS A 48 -1.22 -11.97 -25.34
C LYS A 48 -2.53 -11.70 -24.60
N LEU A 49 -3.61 -12.38 -24.95
CA LEU A 49 -4.89 -12.19 -24.26
C LEU A 49 -4.84 -12.69 -22.82
N ARG A 50 -4.11 -13.79 -22.54
CA ARG A 50 -4.03 -14.37 -21.20
C ARG A 50 -2.93 -13.74 -20.33
N PHE A 51 -1.76 -13.54 -20.91
CA PHE A 51 -0.52 -13.13 -20.23
C PHE A 51 0.01 -11.77 -20.70
N GLY A 52 -0.66 -11.11 -21.64
CA GLY A 52 -0.27 -9.80 -22.11
C GLY A 52 -0.52 -8.72 -21.07
N HIS A 53 0.11 -7.58 -21.31
CA HIS A 53 0.21 -6.50 -20.34
C HIS A 53 -1.14 -5.81 -20.06
N SER A 54 -2.11 -5.87 -21.00
CA SER A 54 -3.42 -5.24 -20.82
C SER A 54 -4.19 -5.76 -19.61
N ASN A 55 -4.20 -7.08 -19.39
CA ASN A 55 -4.84 -7.64 -18.21
C ASN A 55 -4.07 -7.32 -16.93
N MET A 56 -2.74 -7.17 -17.04
CA MET A 56 -1.89 -6.85 -15.89
C MET A 56 -2.07 -5.39 -15.45
N GLU A 57 -2.25 -4.46 -16.40
CA GLU A 57 -2.56 -3.05 -16.12
C GLU A 57 -3.84 -2.90 -15.28
N GLU A 58 -4.92 -3.59 -15.67
CA GLU A 58 -6.18 -3.56 -14.91
C GLU A 58 -6.04 -4.17 -13.50
N ILE A 59 -5.26 -5.25 -13.37
CA ILE A 59 -4.99 -5.88 -12.08
C ILE A 59 -4.22 -4.92 -11.16
N TYR A 60 -3.15 -4.30 -11.64
CA TYR A 60 -2.38 -3.34 -10.85
C TYR A 60 -3.22 -2.12 -10.47
N LEU A 61 -4.10 -1.66 -11.36
CA LEU A 61 -5.00 -0.56 -11.07
C LEU A 61 -6.01 -0.93 -9.98
N ALA A 62 -6.57 -2.13 -10.05
CA ALA A 62 -7.47 -2.64 -9.02
C ALA A 62 -6.74 -2.79 -7.67
N GLU A 63 -5.52 -3.34 -7.68
CA GLU A 63 -4.69 -3.47 -6.49
C GLU A 63 -4.35 -2.11 -5.87
N ALA A 64 -4.00 -1.12 -6.68
CA ALA A 64 -3.71 0.25 -6.23
C ALA A 64 -4.91 0.89 -5.51
N LYS A 65 -6.12 0.74 -6.07
CA LYS A 65 -7.35 1.28 -5.49
C LYS A 65 -7.75 0.59 -4.18
N LEU A 66 -7.51 -0.71 -4.09
CA LEU A 66 -7.82 -1.52 -2.91
C LEU A 66 -6.73 -1.46 -1.84
N ARG A 67 -5.57 -0.87 -2.17
CA ARG A 67 -4.46 -0.75 -1.25
C ARG A 67 -4.86 0.04 -0.01
N ARG A 68 -4.61 -0.55 1.17
CA ARG A 68 -4.79 0.09 2.49
C ARG A 68 -3.52 -0.06 3.31
N ARG A 69 -3.25 0.88 4.21
CA ARG A 69 -2.09 0.80 5.13
C ARG A 69 -2.19 -0.46 5.99
N LYS A 70 -1.13 -1.26 6.03
CA LYS A 70 -1.04 -2.42 6.93
C LYS A 70 -0.64 -1.99 8.35
N PRO A 71 -1.04 -2.73 9.41
CA PRO A 71 -0.55 -2.45 10.75
C PRO A 71 0.99 -2.49 10.81
N GLY A 72 1.61 -1.42 11.29
CA GLY A 72 3.07 -1.30 11.38
C GLY A 72 3.78 -0.90 10.09
N GLU A 73 3.06 -0.69 8.99
CA GLU A 73 3.63 -0.15 7.75
C GLU A 73 3.91 1.35 7.86
N SER A 74 5.06 1.79 7.33
CA SER A 74 5.39 3.21 7.28
C SER A 74 4.64 3.91 6.14
N PHE A 75 4.30 5.18 6.33
CA PHE A 75 3.68 5.99 5.28
C PHE A 75 4.55 6.10 4.03
N ARG A 76 5.88 6.05 4.18
CA ARG A 76 6.83 6.06 3.07
C ARG A 76 6.70 4.79 2.22
N ASP A 77 6.66 3.63 2.87
CA ASP A 77 6.54 2.33 2.17
C ASP A 77 5.18 2.20 1.49
N LEU A 78 4.11 2.68 2.13
CA LEU A 78 2.79 2.76 1.53
C LEU A 78 2.78 3.65 0.29
N GLY A 79 3.33 4.86 0.39
CA GLY A 79 3.41 5.80 -0.74
C GLY A 79 4.17 5.20 -1.92
N GLN A 80 5.35 4.64 -1.67
CA GLN A 80 6.16 3.97 -2.70
C GLN A 80 5.40 2.82 -3.36
N SER A 81 4.75 1.96 -2.56
CA SER A 81 3.97 0.83 -3.04
C SER A 81 2.81 1.27 -3.94
N VAL A 82 2.10 2.34 -3.57
CA VAL A 82 0.99 2.89 -4.37
C VAL A 82 1.49 3.48 -5.68
N GLU A 83 2.58 4.25 -5.64
CA GLU A 83 3.18 4.86 -6.83
C GLU A 83 3.65 3.79 -7.83
N ASP A 84 4.31 2.74 -7.34
CA ASP A 84 4.81 1.66 -8.19
C ASP A 84 3.68 0.88 -8.87
N LEU A 85 2.56 0.64 -8.18
CA LEU A 85 1.37 0.02 -8.78
C LEU A 85 0.78 0.90 -9.90
N TYR A 86 0.68 2.22 -9.68
CA TYR A 86 0.20 3.13 -10.71
C TYR A 86 1.16 3.26 -11.88
N ARG A 87 2.47 3.27 -11.64
CA ARG A 87 3.48 3.31 -12.72
C ARG A 87 3.41 2.07 -13.62
N ARG A 88 3.08 0.91 -13.06
CA ARG A 88 2.85 -0.33 -13.83
C ARG A 88 1.51 -0.32 -14.58
N SER A 89 0.51 0.36 -14.04
CA SER A 89 -0.83 0.48 -14.66
C SER A 89 -0.85 1.50 -15.80
N TYR A 90 -0.07 2.58 -15.67
CA TYR A 90 -0.04 3.71 -16.60
C TYR A 90 1.40 4.03 -17.05
N PRO A 91 2.08 3.09 -17.75
CA PRO A 91 3.49 3.28 -18.13
C PRO A 91 3.72 4.49 -19.06
N SER A 92 2.70 4.88 -19.84
CA SER A 92 2.79 5.97 -20.81
C SER A 92 2.20 7.30 -20.32
N GLN A 93 1.65 7.35 -19.09
CA GLN A 93 0.86 8.50 -18.61
C GLN A 93 1.29 8.94 -17.20
N PRO A 94 2.43 9.66 -17.07
CA PRO A 94 2.99 10.06 -15.78
C PRO A 94 2.08 11.00 -14.98
N GLU A 95 1.29 11.84 -15.65
CA GLU A 95 0.34 12.76 -15.00
C GLU A 95 -0.75 12.00 -14.23
N LEU A 96 -1.31 10.95 -14.84
CA LEU A 96 -2.31 10.09 -14.19
C LEU A 96 -1.70 9.27 -13.04
N VAL A 97 -0.43 8.89 -13.14
CA VAL A 97 0.28 8.23 -12.05
C VAL A 97 0.34 9.16 -10.84
N GLN A 98 0.73 10.42 -11.03
CA GLN A 98 0.82 11.38 -9.95
C GLN A 98 -0.54 11.68 -9.32
N GLU A 99 -1.55 12.02 -10.12
CA GLU A 99 -2.88 12.38 -9.61
C GLU A 99 -3.52 11.21 -8.84
N ASN A 100 -3.52 10.01 -9.44
CA ASN A 100 -4.18 8.86 -8.84
C ASN A 100 -3.39 8.29 -7.65
N SER A 101 -2.05 8.34 -7.68
CA SER A 101 -1.24 7.89 -6.54
C SER A 101 -1.47 8.76 -5.30
N ILE A 102 -1.54 10.08 -5.44
CA ILE A 102 -1.87 10.99 -4.33
C ILE A 102 -3.24 10.64 -3.77
N ARG A 103 -4.25 10.54 -4.63
CA ARG A 103 -5.62 10.26 -4.18
C ARG A 103 -5.73 8.91 -3.47
N SER A 104 -5.19 7.84 -4.06
CA SER A 104 -5.26 6.51 -3.45
C SER A 104 -4.38 6.37 -2.21
N PHE A 105 -3.25 7.05 -2.14
CA PHE A 105 -2.44 7.12 -0.92
C PHE A 105 -3.25 7.72 0.23
N LEU A 106 -3.91 8.86 -0.02
CA LEU A 106 -4.74 9.52 0.97
C LEU A 106 -5.96 8.66 1.37
N ASP A 107 -6.63 8.01 0.42
CA ASP A 107 -7.71 7.06 0.73
C ASP A 107 -7.21 5.82 1.51
N ALA A 108 -5.93 5.46 1.36
CA ALA A 108 -5.31 4.33 2.04
C ALA A 108 -4.84 4.64 3.47
N CYS A 109 -4.63 5.92 3.79
CA CYS A 109 -4.06 6.39 5.06
C CYS A 109 -5.08 6.54 6.20
N GLY A 110 -6.36 6.84 5.94
CA GLY A 110 -7.26 7.13 7.07
C GLY A 110 -8.76 7.16 6.77
N GLU A 111 -9.48 6.36 7.58
CA GLU A 111 -10.94 6.43 7.75
C GLU A 111 -11.39 7.51 8.75
N SER A 112 -10.47 8.14 9.51
CA SER A 112 -10.83 9.10 10.58
C SER A 112 -11.19 10.48 10.04
N GLU A 113 -12.18 11.15 10.66
CA GLU A 113 -12.71 12.43 10.20
C GLU A 113 -11.65 13.55 10.22
N GLU A 114 -10.75 13.52 11.21
CA GLU A 114 -9.66 14.49 11.36
C GLU A 114 -8.69 14.39 10.18
N PHE A 115 -8.41 13.17 9.73
CA PHE A 115 -7.55 12.92 8.58
C PHE A 115 -8.18 13.41 7.28
N ARG A 116 -9.49 13.18 7.10
CA ARG A 116 -10.24 13.72 5.95
C ARG A 116 -10.24 15.26 5.93
N MET A 117 -10.32 15.88 7.11
CA MET A 117 -10.25 17.34 7.27
C MET A 117 -8.85 17.88 7.01
N PHE A 118 -7.81 17.16 7.43
CA PHE A 118 -6.41 17.50 7.13
C PHE A 118 -6.17 17.54 5.62
N ILE A 119 -6.53 16.48 4.89
CA ILE A 119 -6.39 16.41 3.42
C ILE A 119 -7.01 17.63 2.72
N ARG A 120 -8.23 18.02 3.12
CA ARG A 120 -8.95 19.17 2.54
C ARG A 120 -8.20 20.49 2.72
N ARG A 121 -7.46 20.63 3.81
CA ARG A 121 -6.66 21.82 4.13
C ARG A 121 -5.33 21.81 3.41
N THR A 122 -4.62 20.69 3.45
CA THR A 122 -3.22 20.60 2.99
C THR A 122 -3.11 20.58 1.46
N LYS A 123 -4.09 19.99 0.75
CA LYS A 123 -4.13 19.90 -0.73
C LYS A 123 -2.75 19.61 -1.35
N PRO A 124 -2.13 18.47 -1.00
CA PRO A 124 -0.79 18.14 -1.47
C PRO A 124 -0.77 18.05 -3.00
N LYS A 125 0.27 18.62 -3.62
CA LYS A 125 0.46 18.61 -5.08
C LYS A 125 1.33 17.45 -5.54
N THR A 126 2.11 16.89 -4.62
CA THR A 126 3.00 15.76 -4.87
C THR A 126 2.77 14.66 -3.86
N LEU A 127 3.05 13.42 -4.24
CA LEU A 127 2.96 12.28 -3.33
C LEU A 127 3.92 12.43 -2.14
N GLN A 128 5.11 12.96 -2.38
CA GLN A 128 6.11 13.20 -1.32
C GLN A 128 5.64 14.25 -0.30
N GLU A 129 4.97 15.30 -0.75
CA GLU A 129 4.35 16.30 0.12
C GLU A 129 3.26 15.64 0.96
N ALA A 130 2.37 14.84 0.36
CA ALA A 130 1.36 14.08 1.08
C ALA A 130 1.97 13.18 2.17
N VAL A 131 3.00 12.40 1.84
CA VAL A 131 3.70 11.53 2.79
C VAL A 131 4.34 12.33 3.93
N SER A 132 4.99 13.46 3.62
CA SER A 132 5.66 14.28 4.63
C SER A 132 4.66 14.92 5.59
N SER A 133 3.55 15.42 5.04
CA SER A 133 2.42 15.96 5.80
C SER A 133 1.78 14.92 6.73
N ASP A 134 1.58 13.68 6.25
CA ASP A 134 1.03 12.60 7.06
C ASP A 134 1.96 12.18 8.21
N ILE A 135 3.27 12.14 7.94
CA ILE A 135 4.27 11.86 8.98
C ILE A 135 4.25 12.94 10.06
N GLN A 136 4.18 14.22 9.67
CA GLN A 136 4.11 15.34 10.62
C GLN A 136 2.85 15.23 11.51
N GLU A 137 1.71 14.91 10.91
CA GLU A 137 0.46 14.74 11.63
C GLU A 137 0.51 13.56 12.62
N GLU A 138 1.09 12.41 12.21
CA GLU A 138 1.28 11.26 13.11
C GLU A 138 2.20 11.62 14.28
N CYS A 139 3.29 12.36 14.04
CA CYS A 139 4.18 12.85 15.09
C CYS A 139 3.47 13.77 16.08
N LEU A 140 2.67 14.75 15.60
CA LEU A 140 1.91 15.66 16.45
C LEU A 140 0.92 14.89 17.32
N ARG A 141 0.15 13.98 16.71
CA ARG A 141 -0.83 13.16 17.42
C ARG A 141 -0.18 12.22 18.45
N MET A 142 0.98 11.66 18.14
CA MET A 142 1.76 10.86 19.08
C MET A 142 2.22 11.71 20.27
N ASN A 143 2.67 12.94 20.02
CA ASN A 143 3.08 13.88 21.05
C ASN A 143 1.91 14.25 21.98
N GLU A 144 0.74 14.57 21.43
CA GLU A 144 -0.46 14.89 22.22
C GLU A 144 -0.88 13.73 23.14
N ARG A 145 -0.89 12.49 22.62
CA ARG A 145 -1.15 11.29 23.44
C ARG A 145 -0.13 11.12 24.56
N ASN A 146 1.15 11.36 24.26
CA ASN A 146 2.21 11.28 25.25
C ASN A 146 2.05 12.35 26.34
N VAL A 147 1.69 13.58 25.97
CA VAL A 147 1.43 14.66 26.92
C VAL A 147 0.28 14.28 27.85
N ILE A 148 -0.85 13.80 27.32
CA ILE A 148 -2.01 13.37 28.12
C ILE A 148 -1.63 12.22 29.08
N ARG A 149 -0.83 11.26 28.61
CA ARG A 149 -0.34 10.17 29.46
C ARG A 149 0.53 10.70 30.61
N LEU A 150 1.50 11.56 30.29
CA LEU A 150 2.42 12.13 31.27
C LEU A 150 1.71 13.02 32.29
N THR A 151 0.74 13.83 31.86
CA THR A 151 -0.04 14.67 32.79
C THR A 151 -0.88 13.81 33.73
N GLY A 152 -1.48 12.72 33.23
CA GLY A 152 -2.17 11.73 34.06
C GLY A 152 -1.24 11.07 35.10
N GLU A 153 -0.05 10.65 34.68
CA GLU A 153 0.96 10.07 35.57
C GLU A 153 1.43 11.07 36.65
N ILE A 154 1.71 12.32 36.26
CA ILE A 154 2.11 13.38 37.19
C ILE A 154 0.99 13.66 38.20
N MET A 155 -0.24 13.80 37.74
CA MET A 155 -1.40 14.07 38.60
C MET A 155 -1.63 12.93 39.60
N TYR A 156 -1.48 11.68 39.16
CA TYR A 156 -1.57 10.50 40.02
C TYR A 156 -0.47 10.48 41.09
N ILE A 157 0.79 10.79 40.72
CA ILE A 157 1.91 10.86 41.67
C ILE A 157 1.67 11.97 42.70
N GLN A 158 1.20 13.15 42.27
CA GLN A 158 0.89 14.27 43.16
C GLN A 158 -0.24 13.91 44.14
N TRP A 159 -1.33 13.32 43.64
CA TRP A 159 -2.43 12.86 44.48
C TRP A 159 -1.97 11.83 45.52
N LYS A 160 -1.16 10.84 45.12
CA LYS A 160 -0.57 9.86 46.05
C LYS A 160 0.26 10.52 47.15
N LYS A 161 1.07 11.52 46.82
CA LYS A 161 1.86 12.28 47.82
C LYS A 161 0.95 13.00 48.81
N ILE A 162 -0.10 13.67 48.33
CA ILE A 162 -1.08 14.37 49.17
C ILE A 162 -1.78 13.38 50.11
N VAL A 163 -2.28 12.26 49.60
CA VAL A 163 -2.94 11.24 50.40
C VAL A 163 -2.00 10.63 51.44
N MET A 164 -0.75 10.34 51.08
CA MET A 164 0.25 9.89 52.05
C MET A 164 0.53 10.93 53.13
N PHE A 165 0.61 12.22 52.76
CA PHE A 165 0.81 13.31 53.70
C PHE A 165 -0.36 13.43 54.68
N MET A 166 -1.60 13.44 54.19
CA MET A 166 -2.79 13.47 55.04
C MET A 166 -2.84 12.28 56.00
N ASN A 167 -2.55 11.07 55.51
CA ASN A 167 -2.47 9.88 56.35
C ASN A 167 -1.39 9.98 57.45
N ARG A 168 -0.22 10.58 57.16
CA ARG A 168 0.83 10.81 58.17
C ARG A 168 0.39 11.83 59.21
N VAL A 169 -0.25 12.91 58.80
CA VAL A 169 -0.78 13.94 59.70
C VAL A 169 -1.82 13.32 60.63
N GLN A 170 -2.80 12.60 60.07
CA GLN A 170 -3.86 11.98 60.86
C GLN A 170 -3.32 10.95 61.88
N ARG A 171 -2.33 10.13 61.50
CA ARG A 171 -1.65 9.22 62.45
C ARG A 171 -0.94 9.97 63.57
N ARG A 172 -0.24 11.08 63.28
CA ARG A 172 0.42 11.90 64.31
C ARG A 172 -0.59 12.51 65.29
N THR A 173 -1.70 13.04 64.79
CA THR A 173 -2.75 13.63 65.63
C THR A 173 -3.44 12.60 66.52
N ILE A 174 -3.64 11.37 66.01
CA ILE A 174 -4.20 10.27 66.81
C ILE A 174 -3.22 9.85 67.92
N ILE A 175 -1.92 9.73 67.63
CA ILE A 175 -0.91 9.37 68.64
C ILE A 175 -0.82 10.43 69.75
N GLN A 176 -0.89 11.72 69.41
CA GLN A 176 -0.87 12.80 70.40
C GLN A 176 -2.13 12.91 71.27
N LYS A 177 -3.25 12.28 70.87
CA LYS A 177 -4.50 12.26 71.66
C LYS A 177 -4.64 11.04 72.57
N VAL A 178 -3.76 10.05 72.44
CA VAL A 178 -3.78 8.78 73.21
C VAL A 178 -2.71 8.74 74.31
N LEU A 179 -1.79 9.71 74.31
CA LEU A 179 -0.86 10.04 75.41
C LEU A 179 -1.48 11.12 76.30
#